data_AF-A0A1M7N8C2-F1
#
_entry.id   AF-A0A1M7N8C2-F1
#
_cell.length_a   1.000
_cell.length_b   1.000
_cell.length_c   1.000
_cell.angle_alpha   90.00
_cell.angle_beta   90.00
_cell.angle_gamma   90.00
#
_symmetry.space_group_name_H-M   'P 1'
#
loop_
_entity.id
_entity.type
_entity.pdbx_description
1 polymer ?
#
loop_
_entity_poly.entity_id
_entity_poly.type
_entity_poly.pdbx_seq_one_letter_code
_entity_poly.pdbx_strand_id
1 'polypeptide(L)' 'MFLSAYFTTGRIIFMIFFILSFIALMVYSYRKDIKSHERYYKNAGKKVLIYGSLVIIIFVTIRLLAGS' A
#
# COMPACT_ATOMS: atom_id res chain seq x y z
N MET A 1 -29.01 27.95 13.39
CA MET A 1 -29.12 27.57 14.81
C MET A 1 -28.68 26.13 15.10
N PHE A 2 -28.74 25.18 14.15
CA PHE A 2 -28.34 23.78 14.40
C PHE A 2 -26.82 23.53 14.45
N LEU A 3 -26.00 24.30 13.75
CA LEU A 3 -24.54 24.11 13.71
C LEU A 3 -23.87 24.25 15.08
N SER A 4 -24.32 25.19 15.92
CA SER A 4 -23.77 25.41 17.26
C SER A 4 -24.01 24.23 18.21
N ALA A 5 -25.02 23.38 17.95
CA ALA A 5 -25.28 22.18 18.73
C ALA A 5 -24.27 21.04 18.45
N TYR A 6 -23.71 20.99 17.23
CA TYR A 6 -22.75 19.96 16.82
C TYR A 6 -21.29 20.36 17.10
N PHE A 7 -20.98 21.66 17.02
CA PHE A 7 -19.63 22.19 17.24
C PHE A 7 -19.44 22.74 18.65
N THR A 8 -19.72 21.92 19.66
CA THR A 8 -19.40 22.28 21.05
C THR A 8 -17.89 22.15 21.28
N THR A 9 -17.33 23.00 22.15
CA THR A 9 -15.89 23.00 22.46
C THR A 9 -15.37 21.62 22.84
N GLY A 10 -16.10 20.87 23.67
CA GLY A 10 -15.73 19.50 24.05
C GLY A 10 -15.70 18.51 22.89
N ARG A 11 -16.66 18.59 21.95
CA ARG A 11 -16.69 17.72 20.75
C ARG A 11 -15.54 18.04 19.80
N ILE A 12 -15.21 19.32 19.62
CA ILE A 12 -14.08 19.75 18.78
C ILE A 12 -12.76 19.23 19.36
N ILE A 13 -12.54 19.39 20.68
CA ILE A 13 -11.34 18.87 21.35
C ILE A 13 -11.23 17.35 21.19
N PHE A 14 -12.34 16.62 21.38
CA PHE A 14 -12.37 15.18 21.18
C PHE A 14 -12.05 14.77 19.74
N MET A 15 -12.64 15.44 18.74
CA MET A 15 -12.36 15.15 17.33
C MET A 15 -10.89 15.36 16.98
N ILE A 16 -10.28 16.47 17.43
CA ILE A 16 -8.86 16.75 17.20
C ILE A 16 -7.99 15.68 17.87
N PHE A 17 -8.27 15.36 19.13
CA PHE A 17 -7.55 14.31 19.85
C PHE A 17 -7.65 12.95 19.14
N PHE A 18 -8.86 12.55 18.74
CA PHE A 18 -9.11 11.29 18.04
C PHE A 18 -8.34 11.21 16.72
N ILE A 19 -8.40 12.26 15.89
CA ILE A 19 -7.68 12.31 14.61
C ILE A 19 -6.17 12.23 14.84
N LEU A 20 -5.63 12.97 15.80
CA LEU A 20 -4.19 12.94 16.11
C LEU A 20 -3.74 11.56 16.61
N SER A 21 -4.48 10.95 17.54
CA SER A 21 -4.20 9.59 18.01
C SER A 21 -4.27 8.57 16.87
N PHE A 22 -5.27 8.68 15.99
CA PHE A 22 -5.43 7.78 14.86
C PHE A 22 -4.29 7.92 13.84
N ILE A 23 -3.89 9.15 13.49
CA ILE A 23 -2.73 9.40 12.62
C ILE A 23 -1.45 8.86 13.25
N ALA A 24 -1.24 9.06 14.55
CA ALA A 24 -0.07 8.54 15.24
C ALA A 24 0.00 7.00 15.18
N LEU A 25 -1.14 6.33 15.38
CA LEU A 25 -1.24 4.87 15.24
C LEU A 25 -1.00 4.40 13.80
N MET A 26 -1.53 5.10 12.80
CA MET A 26 -1.25 4.79 11.39
C MET A 26 0.25 4.88 11.12
N VAL A 27 0.89 5.99 11.49
CA VAL A 27 2.33 6.17 11.30
C VAL A 27 3.12 5.08 12.02
N TYR A 28 2.76 4.75 13.26
CA TYR A 28 3.40 3.66 14.00
C TYR A 28 3.29 2.31 13.29
N SER A 29 2.10 1.98 12.76
CA SER A 29 1.86 0.74 12.01
C SER A 29 2.70 0.68 10.74
N TYR A 30 2.63 1.73 9.90
CA TYR A 30 3.35 1.77 8.62
C TYR A 30 4.87 1.75 8.78
N ARG A 31 5.42 2.32 9.87
CA ARG A 31 6.87 2.27 10.13
C ARG A 31 7.41 0.86 10.29
N LYS A 32 6.63 -0.06 10.88
CA LYS A 32 7.02 -1.47 11.02
C LYS A 32 6.88 -2.21 9.69
N ASP A 33 5.82 -1.90 8.94
CA ASP A 33 5.57 -2.52 7.64
C ASP A 33 6.62 -2.15 6.59
N ILE A 34 7.11 -0.91 6.57
CA ILE A 34 8.19 -0.49 5.65
C ILE A 34 9.44 -1.36 5.84
N LYS A 35 9.84 -1.62 7.09
CA LYS A 35 11.00 -2.48 7.39
C LYS A 35 10.74 -3.94 7.02
N SER A 36 9.51 -4.42 7.18
CA SER A 36 9.10 -5.77 6.76
C SER A 36 9.09 -5.90 5.24
N HIS A 37 8.58 -4.89 4.52
CA HIS A 37 8.56 -4.84 3.07
C HIS A 37 9.97 -4.83 2.47
N GLU A 38 10.89 -4.05 3.04
CA GLU A 38 12.30 -4.09 2.62
C GLU A 38 12.98 -5.43 2.94
N ARG A 39 12.56 -6.15 3.99
CA ARG A 39 13.17 -7.45 4.35
C ARG A 39 12.67 -8.59 3.47
N TYR A 40 11.36 -8.67 3.21
CA TYR A 40 10.75 -9.81 2.53
C TYR A 40 10.46 -9.56 1.05
N TYR A 41 10.26 -8.31 0.64
CA TYR A 41 9.99 -7.92 -0.75
C TYR A 41 11.20 -7.26 -1.45
N LYS A 42 12.38 -7.25 -0.81
CA LYS A 42 13.62 -6.79 -1.48
C LYS A 42 13.83 -7.58 -2.76
N ASN A 43 13.94 -6.86 -3.88
CA ASN A 43 14.12 -7.43 -5.23
C ASN A 43 12.94 -8.25 -5.77
N ALA A 44 11.76 -8.26 -5.12
CA ALA A 44 10.59 -8.95 -5.66
C ALA A 44 10.22 -8.42 -7.06
N GLY A 45 10.28 -7.10 -7.27
CA GLY A 45 10.09 -6.49 -8.60
C GLY A 45 11.12 -6.96 -9.64
N LYS A 46 12.39 -7.11 -9.26
CA LYS A 46 13.43 -7.68 -10.16
C LYS A 46 13.14 -9.13 -10.50
N LYS A 47 12.71 -9.93 -9.54
CA LYS A 47 12.35 -11.35 -9.77
C LYS A 47 11.15 -11.46 -10.72
N VAL A 48 10.10 -10.67 -10.51
CA VAL A 48 8.92 -10.67 -11.38
C VAL A 48 9.28 -10.23 -12.80
N LEU A 49 10.16 -9.23 -12.97
CA LEU A 49 10.64 -8.84 -14.29
C LEU A 49 11.40 -9.96 -15.00
N ILE A 50 12.30 -10.65 -14.31
CA ILE A 50 13.09 -11.75 -14.90
C ILE A 50 12.18 -12.92 -15.28
N TYR A 51 11.39 -13.45 -14.33
CA TYR A 51 10.55 -14.61 -14.61
C TYR A 51 9.39 -14.28 -15.55
N GLY A 52 8.78 -13.10 -15.40
CA GLY A 52 7.70 -12.64 -16.28
C GLY A 52 8.17 -12.44 -17.71
N SER A 53 9.33 -11.80 -17.93
CA SER A 53 9.89 -11.65 -19.28
C SER A 53 10.25 -12.99 -19.91
N LEU A 54 10.82 -13.92 -19.13
CA LEU A 54 11.16 -15.26 -19.60
C LEU A 54 9.92 -16.04 -20.04
N VAL A 55 8.84 -16.00 -19.26
CA VAL A 55 7.55 -16.62 -19.64
C VAL A 55 6.99 -16.02 -20.93
N ILE A 56 7.03 -14.69 -21.07
CA ILE A 56 6.56 -14.01 -22.28
C ILE A 56 7.39 -14.43 -23.50
N ILE A 57 8.72 -14.48 -23.38
CA ILE A 57 9.62 -14.87 -24.48
C ILE A 57 9.34 -16.32 -24.92
N ILE A 58 9.21 -17.24 -23.97
CA ILE A 58 8.90 -18.64 -24.25
C ILE A 58 7.53 -18.74 -24.93
N PHE A 59 6.52 -18.08 -24.39
CA PHE A 59 5.17 -18.10 -24.94
C PHE A 59 5.14 -17.57 -26.38
N VAL A 60 5.80 -16.43 -26.64
CA VAL A 60 5.90 -15.84 -27.99
C VAL A 60 6.65 -16.77 -28.94
N THR A 61 7.77 -17.35 -28.51
CA THR A 61 8.58 -18.27 -29.33
C THR A 61 7.78 -19.50 -29.72
N ILE A 62 7.11 -20.13 -28.76
CA ILE A 62 6.24 -21.28 -29.03
C ILE A 62 5.10 -20.88 -29.98
N ARG A 63 4.47 -19.73 -29.76
CA ARG A 63 3.38 -19.25 -30.61
C ARG A 63 3.82 -19.00 -32.05
N LEU A 64 5.04 -18.48 -32.25
CA LEU A 64 5.61 -18.25 -33.57
C LEU A 64 5.99 -19.56 -34.26
N LEU A 65 6.57 -20.52 -33.54
CA LEU A 65 6.98 -21.82 -34.09
C LEU A 65 5.82 -22.80 -34.32
N ALA A 66 4.79 -22.76 -33.48
CA ALA A 66 3.60 -23.61 -33.60
C ALA A 66 2.52 -23.00 -34.50
N GLY A 67 2.62 -21.71 -34.80
CA GLY A 67 1.74 -20.98 -35.71
C GLY A 67 2.31 -20.78 -37.13
N SER A 68 3.55 -21.22 -37.36
CA SER A 68 4.20 -21.35 -38.68
C SER A 68 4.06 -22.78 -39.20
#